data_AF-A0A953PJT9-F1
#
_entry.id   AF-A0A953PJT9-F1
#
_cell.length_a   1.000
_cell.length_b   1.000
_cell.length_c   1.000
_cell.angle_alpha   90.00
_cell.angle_beta   90.00
_cell.angle_gamma   90.00
#
_symmetry.space_group_name_H-M   'P 1'
#
loop_
_entity.id
_entity.type
_entity.pdbx_description
1 polymer ?
#
loop_
_entity_poly.entity_id
_entity_poly.type
_entity_poly.pdbx_seq_one_letter_code
_entity_poly.pdbx_strand_id
1 'polypeptide(L)'
;MNSRPAVGFDAVCALLETALRGATRQEIVEHAATATDFRRALVRLRDGMRAHAWTTASLPLNLASSVSRYDTKTRQEGFHALNDWDGLTDHVNADTIPVDVLNFLIENRGEGPPDPIALAILLDYYFMHVLALASLRVWDEGRADEQLDRLQSLLRDLQGSNGSGQLFAADAESLILIATCHYEREERGYDLLLERVQTLSHAHRVQIALGHAASIGSHLRFGFEATYARDTTKTRDDNVADYPWLCFALATLMREYARMQAADVHGLERDRIVEALLNGLSPDARAFVGDHPPASLLTSEAERVEFRDLFRKHRSALLDEFERFRPQDEGYSPLAFFFNFSHNVLKGTVVDALLRGEPWPLTLNDLLTGVPADDSKNTERRALAQTLMGYARAHPSPIRGRMMPVIVYDPATGRQSMSVAMGKMRE
;
A
#
# COMPACT_ATOMS: atom_id res chain seq x y z
N MET A 1 33.75 -23.79 -10.96
CA MET A 1 32.33 -23.42 -10.81
C MET A 1 32.11 -22.14 -11.60
N ASN A 2 31.46 -22.22 -12.76
CA ASN A 2 31.10 -21.03 -13.54
C ASN A 2 29.99 -20.28 -12.82
N SER A 3 30.33 -19.19 -12.13
CA SER A 3 29.34 -18.22 -11.66
C SER A 3 28.64 -17.66 -12.90
N ARG A 4 27.35 -18.00 -13.06
CA ARG A 4 26.50 -17.27 -13.99
C ARG A 4 26.59 -15.78 -13.62
N PRO A 5 26.71 -14.86 -14.59
CA PRO A 5 26.69 -13.44 -14.29
C PRO A 5 25.43 -13.13 -13.49
N ALA A 6 25.60 -12.34 -12.42
CA ALA A 6 24.50 -11.93 -11.58
C ALA A 6 23.43 -11.25 -12.46
N VAL A 7 22.18 -11.72 -12.41
CA VAL A 7 21.07 -11.05 -13.09
C VAL A 7 20.90 -9.69 -12.41
N GLY A 8 21.28 -8.62 -13.11
CA GLY A 8 21.13 -7.25 -12.63
C GLY A 8 19.69 -6.77 -12.71
N PHE A 9 19.39 -5.67 -12.02
CA PHE A 9 18.07 -5.03 -12.03
C PHE A 9 17.59 -4.71 -13.45
N ASP A 10 18.51 -4.27 -14.31
CA ASP A 10 18.19 -3.99 -15.70
C ASP A 10 17.69 -5.21 -16.48
N ALA A 11 18.24 -6.39 -16.19
CA ALA A 11 17.84 -7.64 -16.81
C ALA A 11 16.48 -8.12 -16.29
N VAL A 12 16.20 -7.93 -14.99
CA VAL A 12 14.87 -8.21 -14.41
C VAL A 12 13.82 -7.30 -15.05
N CYS A 13 14.08 -6.01 -15.15
CA CYS A 13 13.17 -5.07 -15.80
C CYS A 13 12.96 -5.41 -17.27
N ALA A 14 13.98 -5.81 -18.02
CA ALA A 14 13.80 -6.21 -19.42
C ALA A 14 12.85 -7.42 -19.59
N LEU A 15 12.90 -8.39 -18.66
CA LEU A 15 11.96 -9.52 -18.65
C LEU A 15 10.53 -9.05 -18.32
N LEU A 16 10.38 -8.13 -17.37
CA LEU A 16 9.09 -7.55 -17.01
C LEU A 16 8.51 -6.69 -18.15
N GLU A 17 9.34 -5.90 -18.85
CA GLU A 17 8.92 -5.12 -20.01
C GLU A 17 8.40 -6.03 -21.12
N THR A 18 9.07 -7.17 -21.36
CA THR A 18 8.61 -8.19 -22.31
C THR A 18 7.24 -8.73 -21.90
N ALA A 19 7.06 -9.06 -20.62
CA ALA A 19 5.80 -9.59 -20.10
C ALA A 19 4.66 -8.58 -20.18
N LEU A 20 4.91 -7.30 -19.87
CA LEU A 20 3.87 -6.29 -19.64
C LEU A 20 3.49 -5.50 -20.89
N ARG A 21 4.43 -5.24 -21.81
CA ARG A 21 4.17 -4.45 -23.04
C ARG A 21 3.68 -5.30 -24.22
N GLY A 22 4.08 -6.57 -24.27
CA GLY A 22 3.75 -7.48 -25.36
C GLY A 22 2.43 -8.23 -25.17
N ALA A 23 2.21 -9.25 -26.00
CA ALA A 23 1.04 -10.14 -25.93
C ALA A 23 1.19 -11.26 -24.88
N THR A 24 2.31 -11.33 -24.16
CA THR A 24 2.64 -12.44 -23.27
C THR A 24 1.57 -12.68 -22.20
N ARG A 25 1.02 -11.63 -21.58
CA ARG A 25 -0.07 -11.77 -20.60
C ARG A 25 -1.34 -12.36 -21.22
N GLN A 26 -1.74 -11.86 -22.38
CA GLN A 26 -2.89 -12.35 -23.13
C GLN A 26 -2.72 -13.84 -23.49
N GLU A 27 -1.54 -14.21 -23.99
CA GLU A 27 -1.24 -15.61 -24.34
C GLU A 27 -1.29 -16.54 -23.11
N ILE A 28 -0.81 -16.09 -21.95
CA ILE A 28 -0.92 -16.86 -20.68
C ILE A 28 -2.39 -17.06 -20.31
N VAL A 29 -3.19 -16.00 -20.36
CA VAL A 29 -4.62 -16.04 -20.03
C VAL A 29 -5.39 -16.93 -21.01
N GLU A 30 -5.18 -16.75 -22.32
CA GLU A 30 -5.79 -17.56 -23.38
C GLU A 30 -5.44 -19.03 -23.22
N HIS A 31 -4.15 -19.34 -22.97
CA HIS A 31 -3.70 -20.71 -22.74
C HIS A 31 -4.39 -21.34 -21.51
N ALA A 32 -4.45 -20.61 -20.39
CA ALA A 32 -5.16 -21.08 -19.19
C ALA A 32 -6.65 -21.29 -19.47
N ALA A 33 -7.30 -20.38 -20.20
CA ALA A 33 -8.72 -20.40 -20.54
C ALA A 33 -9.12 -21.56 -21.48
N THR A 34 -8.16 -22.22 -22.17
CA THR A 34 -8.45 -23.44 -22.94
C THR A 34 -8.82 -24.65 -22.08
N ALA A 35 -8.74 -24.54 -20.75
CA ALA A 35 -9.15 -25.61 -19.85
C ALA A 35 -10.66 -25.89 -19.94
N THR A 36 -11.08 -27.08 -19.52
CA THR A 36 -12.49 -27.50 -19.61
C THR A 36 -13.41 -26.80 -18.62
N ASP A 37 -12.85 -26.31 -17.51
CA ASP A 37 -13.56 -25.68 -16.41
C ASP A 37 -12.64 -24.66 -15.73
N PHE A 38 -13.23 -23.76 -14.96
CA PHE A 38 -12.49 -22.66 -14.37
C PHE A 38 -11.46 -23.11 -13.33
N ARG A 39 -11.78 -24.13 -12.53
CA ARG A 39 -10.84 -24.73 -11.58
C ARG A 39 -9.54 -25.17 -12.27
N ARG A 40 -9.63 -25.88 -13.39
CA ARG A 40 -8.44 -26.30 -14.16
C ARG A 40 -7.69 -25.11 -14.77
N ALA A 41 -8.40 -24.08 -15.24
CA ALA A 41 -7.75 -22.86 -15.73
C ALA A 41 -6.95 -22.16 -14.61
N LEU A 42 -7.54 -22.03 -13.43
CA LEU A 42 -6.91 -21.44 -12.24
C LEU A 42 -5.71 -22.27 -11.78
N VAL A 43 -5.82 -23.60 -11.75
CA VAL A 43 -4.68 -24.47 -11.40
C VAL A 43 -3.50 -24.27 -12.37
N ARG A 44 -3.76 -24.17 -13.68
CA ARG A 44 -2.69 -23.89 -14.66
C ARG A 44 -2.02 -22.54 -14.39
N LEU A 45 -2.81 -21.50 -14.12
CA LEU A 45 -2.30 -20.18 -13.80
C LEU A 45 -1.45 -20.20 -12.51
N ARG A 46 -1.94 -20.88 -11.47
CA ARG A 46 -1.25 -21.07 -10.19
C ARG A 46 0.11 -21.74 -10.35
N ASP A 47 0.18 -22.80 -11.15
CA ASP A 47 1.42 -23.54 -11.34
C ASP A 47 2.49 -22.64 -12.00
N GLY A 48 2.09 -21.79 -12.95
CA GLY A 48 2.96 -20.76 -13.53
C GLY A 48 3.40 -19.68 -12.53
N MET A 49 2.48 -19.20 -11.68
CA MET A 49 2.80 -18.22 -10.63
C MET A 49 3.81 -18.76 -9.62
N ARG A 50 3.60 -20.00 -9.13
CA ARG A 50 4.54 -20.67 -8.20
C ARG A 50 5.89 -20.96 -8.83
N ALA A 51 5.92 -21.30 -10.11
CA ALA A 51 7.16 -21.51 -10.85
C ALA A 51 7.85 -20.19 -11.25
N HIS A 52 7.14 -19.06 -11.17
CA HIS A 52 7.51 -17.79 -11.78
C HIS A 52 7.92 -17.93 -13.26
N ALA A 53 7.23 -18.81 -14.00
CA ALA A 53 7.60 -19.15 -15.36
C ALA A 53 6.39 -19.58 -16.20
N TRP A 54 6.40 -19.18 -17.47
CA TRP A 54 5.37 -19.52 -18.46
C TRP A 54 6.01 -19.82 -19.81
N THR A 55 5.43 -20.80 -20.51
CA THR A 55 5.73 -21.06 -21.91
C THR A 55 4.58 -20.49 -22.74
N THR A 56 4.85 -19.40 -23.46
CA THR A 56 3.90 -18.80 -24.39
C THR A 56 4.31 -19.09 -25.84
N ALA A 57 3.44 -18.78 -26.81
CA ALA A 57 3.74 -19.03 -28.21
C ALA A 57 4.82 -18.06 -28.73
N SER A 58 4.85 -16.84 -28.21
CA SER A 58 5.80 -15.80 -28.62
C SER A 58 7.17 -15.90 -27.93
N LEU A 59 7.24 -16.25 -26.64
CA LEU A 59 8.52 -16.49 -25.94
C LEU A 59 8.34 -17.20 -24.58
N PRO A 60 9.28 -18.05 -24.13
CA PRO A 60 9.32 -18.45 -22.72
C PRO A 60 9.64 -17.25 -21.81
N LEU A 61 8.81 -17.02 -20.80
CA LEU A 61 9.06 -16.09 -19.71
C LEU A 61 9.53 -16.88 -18.49
N ASN A 62 10.70 -16.53 -17.93
CA ASN A 62 11.20 -17.16 -16.72
C ASN A 62 11.80 -16.10 -15.78
N LEU A 63 11.10 -15.86 -14.67
CA LEU A 63 11.48 -14.94 -13.61
C LEU A 63 12.01 -15.65 -12.36
N ALA A 64 12.02 -16.99 -12.33
CA ALA A 64 12.28 -17.79 -11.12
C ALA A 64 13.58 -17.44 -10.40
N SER A 65 14.69 -17.34 -11.13
CA SER A 65 15.99 -16.99 -10.54
C SER A 65 16.02 -15.57 -9.99
N SER A 66 15.37 -14.63 -10.67
CA SER A 66 15.31 -13.22 -10.29
C SER A 66 14.45 -13.02 -9.06
N VAL A 67 13.22 -13.59 -9.06
CA VAL A 67 12.29 -13.51 -7.93
C VAL A 67 12.87 -14.20 -6.71
N SER A 68 13.39 -15.43 -6.85
CA SER A 68 14.01 -16.16 -5.72
C SER A 68 15.16 -15.38 -5.10
N ARG A 69 16.01 -14.73 -5.91
CA ARG A 69 17.12 -13.91 -5.41
C ARG A 69 16.61 -12.68 -4.67
N TYR A 70 15.68 -11.93 -5.25
CA TYR A 70 15.14 -10.71 -4.64
C TYR A 70 14.40 -11.03 -3.35
N ASP A 71 13.59 -12.09 -3.34
CA ASP A 71 12.86 -12.56 -2.17
C ASP A 71 13.81 -13.00 -1.06
N THR A 72 14.83 -13.80 -1.39
CA THR A 72 15.85 -14.23 -0.40
C THR A 72 16.54 -13.03 0.25
N LYS A 73 16.96 -12.05 -0.55
CA LYS A 73 17.62 -10.84 -0.03
C LYS A 73 16.67 -9.99 0.82
N THR A 74 15.43 -9.86 0.39
CA THR A 74 14.38 -9.10 1.10
C THR A 74 14.05 -9.73 2.45
N ARG A 75 13.95 -11.06 2.51
CA ARG A 75 13.77 -11.83 3.76
C ARG A 75 14.94 -11.70 4.71
N GLN A 76 16.18 -11.70 4.20
CA GLN A 76 17.37 -11.44 5.02
C GLN A 76 17.40 -10.04 5.63
N GLU A 77 16.68 -9.10 5.03
CA GLU A 77 16.50 -7.75 5.55
C GLU A 77 15.29 -7.64 6.50
N GLY A 78 14.48 -8.70 6.64
CA GLY A 78 13.35 -8.77 7.57
C GLY A 78 11.96 -8.67 6.94
N PHE A 79 11.85 -8.72 5.61
CA PHE A 79 10.57 -8.55 4.91
C PHE A 79 10.11 -9.79 4.13
N HIS A 80 8.80 -10.02 4.14
CA HIS A 80 8.07 -11.08 3.47
C HIS A 80 7.22 -10.54 2.31
N ALA A 81 7.80 -9.70 1.44
CA ALA A 81 7.09 -8.93 0.41
C ALA A 81 6.09 -9.70 -0.47
N LEU A 82 6.26 -11.02 -0.66
CA LEU A 82 5.35 -11.85 -1.46
C LEU A 82 4.34 -12.66 -0.64
N ASN A 83 4.50 -12.77 0.68
CA ASN A 83 3.76 -13.72 1.53
C ASN A 83 3.01 -12.98 2.64
N ASP A 84 1.79 -13.43 2.92
CA ASP A 84 0.98 -12.86 3.99
C ASP A 84 1.35 -13.50 5.34
N TRP A 85 1.03 -12.78 6.42
CA TRP A 85 1.09 -13.31 7.77
C TRP A 85 -0.27 -13.89 8.17
N ASP A 86 -0.30 -15.18 8.53
CA ASP A 86 -1.51 -15.78 9.10
C ASP A 86 -1.55 -15.57 10.61
N GLY A 87 -2.33 -14.57 11.03
CA GLY A 87 -2.55 -14.25 12.44
C GLY A 87 -3.30 -15.32 13.23
N LEU A 88 -3.92 -16.33 12.59
CA LEU A 88 -4.56 -17.44 13.29
C LEU A 88 -3.56 -18.54 13.63
N THR A 89 -2.64 -18.84 12.71
CA THR A 89 -1.63 -19.88 12.91
C THR A 89 -0.31 -19.35 13.42
N ASP A 90 -0.10 -18.02 13.47
CA ASP A 90 1.14 -17.36 13.92
C ASP A 90 2.35 -17.70 13.04
N HIS A 91 2.13 -17.84 11.73
CA HIS A 91 3.16 -18.18 10.73
C HIS A 91 2.97 -17.39 9.43
N VAL A 92 4.06 -17.23 8.68
CA VAL A 92 4.02 -16.74 7.30
C VAL A 92 3.44 -17.83 6.40
N ASN A 93 2.52 -17.46 5.51
CA ASN A 93 1.93 -18.38 4.55
C ASN A 93 2.98 -19.02 3.64
N ALA A 94 2.79 -20.30 3.33
CA ALA A 94 3.69 -21.04 2.45
C ALA A 94 3.61 -20.55 0.99
N ASP A 95 2.41 -20.19 0.54
CA ASP A 95 2.16 -19.62 -0.78
C ASP A 95 2.27 -18.09 -0.77
N THR A 96 2.50 -17.51 -1.94
CA THR A 96 2.48 -16.06 -2.13
C THR A 96 1.05 -15.53 -2.10
N ILE A 97 0.87 -14.28 -1.70
CA ILE A 97 -0.42 -13.56 -1.65
C ILE A 97 -1.29 -13.77 -2.91
N PRO A 98 -0.78 -13.60 -4.17
CA PRO A 98 -1.59 -13.85 -5.37
C PRO A 98 -2.10 -15.28 -5.49
N VAL A 99 -1.29 -16.25 -5.05
CA VAL A 99 -1.64 -17.68 -5.08
C VAL A 99 -2.72 -17.99 -4.03
N ASP A 100 -2.64 -17.38 -2.85
CA ASP A 100 -3.68 -17.51 -1.82
C ASP A 100 -5.04 -16.96 -2.32
N VAL A 101 -5.03 -15.79 -2.96
CA VAL A 101 -6.25 -15.21 -3.57
C VAL A 101 -6.78 -16.09 -4.70
N LEU A 102 -5.89 -16.67 -5.52
CA LEU A 102 -6.28 -17.62 -6.56
C LEU A 102 -6.92 -18.88 -5.97
N ASN A 103 -6.33 -19.46 -4.92
CA ASN A 103 -6.87 -20.65 -4.24
C ASN A 103 -8.25 -20.36 -3.64
N PHE A 104 -8.45 -19.18 -3.04
CA PHE A 104 -9.77 -18.73 -2.61
C PHE A 104 -10.78 -18.70 -3.78
N LEU A 105 -10.37 -18.22 -4.95
CA LEU A 105 -11.25 -18.21 -6.14
C LEU A 105 -11.59 -19.62 -6.64
N ILE A 106 -10.64 -20.56 -6.57
CA ILE A 106 -10.87 -21.98 -6.89
C ILE A 106 -12.01 -22.55 -6.01
N GLU A 107 -12.03 -22.21 -4.73
CA GLU A 107 -13.05 -22.68 -3.78
C GLU A 107 -14.42 -22.04 -4.01
N ASN A 108 -14.45 -20.76 -4.42
CA ASN A 108 -15.70 -20.00 -4.51
C ASN A 108 -16.33 -19.98 -5.92
N ARG A 109 -15.52 -20.07 -6.99
CA ARG A 109 -15.99 -19.94 -8.39
C ARG A 109 -15.53 -21.08 -9.31
N GLY A 110 -14.72 -22.02 -8.83
CA GLY A 110 -14.04 -23.00 -9.69
C GLY A 110 -14.94 -23.95 -10.49
N GLU A 111 -16.21 -24.12 -10.13
CA GLU A 111 -17.15 -25.01 -10.85
C GLU A 111 -17.71 -24.40 -12.14
N GLY A 112 -17.53 -23.09 -12.36
CA GLY A 112 -18.00 -22.40 -13.56
C GLY A 112 -17.17 -22.64 -14.82
N PRO A 113 -17.60 -22.09 -15.97
CA PRO A 113 -16.77 -22.02 -17.16
C PRO A 113 -15.55 -21.11 -16.93
N PRO A 114 -14.43 -21.33 -17.64
CA PRO A 114 -13.27 -20.43 -17.55
C PRO A 114 -13.67 -18.97 -17.74
N ASP A 115 -13.18 -18.10 -16.86
CA ASP A 115 -13.42 -16.66 -16.88
C ASP A 115 -12.10 -15.93 -17.20
N PRO A 116 -11.90 -15.50 -18.47
CA PRO A 116 -10.68 -14.82 -18.88
C PRO A 116 -10.40 -13.50 -18.14
N ILE A 117 -11.45 -12.79 -17.70
CA ILE A 117 -11.29 -11.52 -16.98
C ILE A 117 -10.68 -11.80 -15.61
N ALA A 118 -11.23 -12.78 -14.87
CA ALA A 118 -10.70 -13.16 -13.58
C ALA A 118 -9.27 -13.72 -13.66
N LEU A 119 -8.95 -14.49 -14.71
CA LEU A 119 -7.57 -14.96 -14.97
C LEU A 119 -6.61 -13.79 -15.22
N ALA A 120 -7.03 -12.78 -16.00
CA ALA A 120 -6.22 -11.59 -16.27
C ALA A 120 -5.98 -10.76 -15.00
N ILE A 121 -7.01 -10.51 -14.19
CA ILE A 121 -6.88 -9.79 -12.92
C ILE A 121 -5.89 -10.51 -11.98
N LEU A 122 -6.00 -11.85 -11.86
CA LEU A 122 -5.09 -12.64 -11.03
C LEU A 122 -3.63 -12.57 -11.54
N LEU A 123 -3.43 -12.66 -12.86
CA LEU A 123 -2.10 -12.57 -13.45
C LEU A 123 -1.47 -11.19 -13.22
N ASP A 124 -2.25 -10.11 -13.38
CA ASP A 124 -1.78 -8.76 -13.10
C ASP A 124 -1.50 -8.54 -11.62
N TYR A 125 -2.31 -9.12 -10.74
CA TYR A 125 -2.07 -9.07 -9.30
C TYR A 125 -0.76 -9.75 -8.92
N TYR A 126 -0.43 -10.87 -9.57
CA TYR A 126 0.89 -11.49 -9.44
C TYR A 126 2.02 -10.57 -9.90
N PHE A 127 1.91 -9.97 -11.10
CA PHE A 127 2.96 -9.09 -11.60
C PHE A 127 3.11 -7.84 -10.75
N MET A 128 2.02 -7.29 -10.21
CA MET A 128 2.06 -6.20 -9.24
C MET A 128 2.93 -6.55 -8.03
N HIS A 129 2.75 -7.74 -7.44
CA HIS A 129 3.57 -8.20 -6.31
C HIS A 129 5.04 -8.45 -6.71
N VAL A 130 5.32 -8.87 -7.94
CA VAL A 130 6.69 -8.92 -8.47
C VAL A 130 7.30 -7.52 -8.60
N LEU A 131 6.53 -6.52 -9.04
CA LEU A 131 6.97 -5.13 -9.06
C LEU A 131 7.17 -4.57 -7.64
N ALA A 132 6.30 -4.93 -6.68
CA ALA A 132 6.46 -4.59 -5.27
C ALA A 132 7.76 -5.16 -4.68
N LEU A 133 8.06 -6.42 -4.94
CA LEU A 133 9.35 -7.02 -4.57
C LEU A 133 10.54 -6.29 -5.22
N ALA A 134 10.43 -5.95 -6.51
CA ALA A 134 11.48 -5.20 -7.21
C ALA A 134 11.68 -3.79 -6.64
N SER A 135 10.63 -3.14 -6.13
CA SER A 135 10.71 -1.82 -5.52
C SER A 135 11.64 -1.77 -4.30
N LEU A 136 11.75 -2.87 -3.56
CA LEU A 136 12.68 -2.99 -2.43
C LEU A 136 14.15 -3.19 -2.86
N ARG A 137 14.40 -3.38 -4.16
CA ARG A 137 15.72 -3.67 -4.74
C ARG A 137 16.29 -2.55 -5.59
N VAL A 138 15.61 -1.41 -5.72
CA VAL A 138 16.07 -0.27 -6.56
C VAL A 138 17.44 0.30 -6.14
N TRP A 139 17.87 0.04 -4.91
CA TRP A 139 19.18 0.48 -4.40
C TRP A 139 20.34 -0.46 -4.74
N ASP A 140 20.07 -1.68 -5.24
CA ASP A 140 21.07 -2.74 -5.36
C ASP A 140 22.24 -2.37 -6.30
N GLU A 141 22.04 -1.44 -7.23
CA GLU A 141 23.04 -1.00 -8.20
C GLU A 141 23.33 0.52 -8.13
N GLY A 142 22.92 1.18 -7.05
CA GLY A 142 23.27 2.59 -6.79
C GLY A 142 22.59 3.64 -7.68
N ARG A 143 21.50 3.29 -8.38
CA ARG A 143 20.72 4.19 -9.26
C ARG A 143 19.24 4.20 -8.88
N ALA A 144 18.95 4.38 -7.60
CA ALA A 144 17.63 4.15 -7.03
C ALA A 144 16.52 5.00 -7.66
N ASP A 145 16.75 6.30 -7.87
CA ASP A 145 15.77 7.18 -8.55
C ASP A 145 15.45 6.68 -9.96
N GLU A 146 16.46 6.44 -10.80
CA GLU A 146 16.26 5.95 -12.18
C GLU A 146 15.54 4.60 -12.22
N GLN A 147 15.84 3.72 -11.26
CA GLN A 147 15.22 2.41 -11.17
C GLN A 147 13.76 2.50 -10.72
N LEU A 148 13.44 3.43 -9.83
CA LEU A 148 12.06 3.70 -9.41
C LEU A 148 11.23 4.33 -10.55
N ASP A 149 11.82 5.26 -11.31
CA ASP A 149 11.21 5.79 -12.54
C ASP A 149 10.94 4.70 -13.58
N ARG A 150 11.84 3.72 -13.69
CA ARG A 150 11.63 2.57 -14.57
C ARG A 150 10.50 1.68 -14.08
N LEU A 151 10.41 1.42 -12.77
CA LEU A 151 9.27 0.72 -12.16
C LEU A 151 7.96 1.48 -12.36
N GLN A 152 7.96 2.81 -12.33
CA GLN A 152 6.80 3.64 -12.63
C GLN A 152 6.31 3.40 -14.06
N SER A 153 7.22 3.26 -15.02
CA SER A 153 6.84 2.88 -16.39
C SER A 153 6.22 1.49 -16.45
N LEU A 154 6.82 0.52 -15.77
CA LEU A 154 6.31 -0.86 -15.73
C LEU A 154 4.93 -0.95 -15.06
N LEU A 155 4.69 -0.18 -13.99
CA LEU A 155 3.38 -0.10 -13.34
C LEU A 155 2.32 0.48 -14.28
N ARG A 156 2.68 1.49 -15.09
CA ARG A 156 1.77 2.01 -16.13
C ARG A 156 1.48 0.96 -17.20
N ASP A 157 2.47 0.19 -17.62
CA ASP A 157 2.28 -0.90 -18.60
C ASP A 157 1.39 -2.03 -18.03
N LEU A 158 1.58 -2.36 -16.74
CA LEU A 158 0.76 -3.33 -16.02
C LEU A 158 -0.71 -2.93 -16.00
N GLN A 159 -1.00 -1.69 -15.59
CA GLN A 159 -2.35 -1.16 -15.38
C GLN A 159 -2.96 -0.51 -16.63
N GLY A 160 -2.22 -0.48 -17.74
CA GLY A 160 -2.63 0.16 -18.99
C GLY A 160 -3.57 -0.69 -19.86
N SER A 161 -3.74 -0.29 -21.12
CA SER A 161 -4.67 -0.94 -22.06
C SER A 161 -4.39 -2.42 -22.35
N ASN A 162 -3.16 -2.87 -22.09
CA ASN A 162 -2.75 -4.26 -22.27
C ASN A 162 -2.93 -5.10 -20.99
N GLY A 163 -3.40 -4.49 -19.90
CA GLY A 163 -3.74 -5.19 -18.66
C GLY A 163 -5.21 -5.58 -18.56
N SER A 164 -5.58 -6.09 -17.40
CA SER A 164 -6.93 -6.49 -17.01
C SER A 164 -7.87 -5.32 -16.74
N GLY A 165 -7.35 -4.09 -16.71
CA GLY A 165 -8.08 -2.90 -16.27
C GLY A 165 -8.14 -2.74 -14.74
N GLN A 166 -7.66 -3.72 -13.96
CA GLN A 166 -7.54 -3.56 -12.51
C GLN A 166 -6.41 -2.60 -12.17
N LEU A 167 -6.74 -1.55 -11.41
CA LEU A 167 -5.76 -0.62 -10.86
C LEU A 167 -5.33 -1.09 -9.45
N PHE A 168 -4.05 -0.93 -9.12
CA PHE A 168 -3.49 -1.34 -7.83
C PHE A 168 -2.86 -0.16 -7.09
N ALA A 169 -1.98 0.60 -7.76
CA ALA A 169 -1.22 1.71 -7.18
C ALA A 169 -1.17 2.89 -8.17
N ALA A 170 -1.11 4.12 -7.65
CA ALA A 170 -0.97 5.31 -8.49
C ALA A 170 0.47 5.50 -8.99
N ASP A 171 1.44 5.07 -8.19
CA ASP A 171 2.86 5.33 -8.41
C ASP A 171 3.76 4.18 -7.91
N ALA A 172 5.03 4.22 -8.32
CA ALA A 172 6.00 3.18 -7.96
C ALA A 172 6.41 3.24 -6.47
N GLU A 173 6.36 4.41 -5.87
CA GLU A 173 6.59 4.64 -4.44
C GLU A 173 5.58 3.86 -3.59
N SER A 174 4.34 3.79 -4.04
CA SER A 174 3.29 3.02 -3.39
C SER A 174 3.51 1.51 -3.48
N LEU A 175 4.36 1.03 -4.41
CA LEU A 175 4.78 -0.37 -4.42
C LEU A 175 5.69 -0.70 -3.23
N ILE A 176 6.48 0.27 -2.73
CA ILE A 176 7.27 0.10 -1.50
C ILE A 176 6.33 -0.06 -0.31
N LEU A 177 5.30 0.79 -0.21
CA LEU A 177 4.24 0.65 0.80
C LEU A 177 3.57 -0.73 0.70
N ILE A 178 3.17 -1.14 -0.50
CA ILE A 178 2.50 -2.44 -0.70
C ILE A 178 3.39 -3.60 -0.26
N ALA A 179 4.68 -3.55 -0.58
CA ALA A 179 5.65 -4.59 -0.23
C ALA A 179 5.88 -4.73 1.29
N THR A 180 5.55 -3.71 2.09
CA THR A 180 5.78 -3.68 3.55
C THR A 180 4.50 -3.52 4.37
N CYS A 181 3.33 -3.42 3.74
CA CYS A 181 2.08 -3.14 4.45
C CYS A 181 1.40 -4.36 5.07
N HIS A 182 2.16 -5.36 5.53
CA HIS A 182 1.66 -6.53 6.28
C HIS A 182 2.48 -6.70 7.56
N TYR A 183 1.98 -7.53 8.48
CA TYR A 183 2.66 -7.76 9.74
C TYR A 183 4.01 -8.45 9.53
N GLU A 184 5.05 -7.91 10.18
CA GLU A 184 6.38 -8.49 10.23
C GLU A 184 6.80 -8.72 11.67
N ARG A 185 7.43 -9.86 11.95
CA ARG A 185 7.96 -10.15 13.29
C ARG A 185 9.24 -9.40 13.59
N GLU A 186 10.03 -9.10 12.56
CA GLU A 186 11.31 -8.44 12.68
C GLU A 186 11.21 -7.00 12.16
N GLU A 187 11.46 -6.04 13.05
CA GLU A 187 11.25 -4.62 12.72
C GLU A 187 12.47 -3.97 12.06
N ARG A 188 13.64 -4.61 12.13
CA ARG A 188 14.92 -4.09 11.60
C ARG A 188 14.84 -3.70 10.12
N GLY A 189 14.02 -4.41 9.34
CA GLY A 189 13.84 -4.10 7.92
C GLY A 189 13.30 -2.70 7.69
N TYR A 190 12.42 -2.21 8.57
CA TYR A 190 11.83 -0.87 8.47
C TYR A 190 12.88 0.22 8.65
N ASP A 191 13.82 0.06 9.60
CA ASP A 191 14.90 1.03 9.80
C ASP A 191 15.83 1.09 8.58
N LEU A 192 16.25 -0.08 8.07
CA LEU A 192 17.13 -0.15 6.90
C LEU A 192 16.46 0.45 5.66
N LEU A 193 15.18 0.18 5.45
CA LEU A 193 14.43 0.71 4.33
C LEU A 193 14.22 2.22 4.48
N LEU A 194 13.98 2.72 5.69
CA LEU A 194 13.83 4.15 5.94
C LEU A 194 15.13 4.91 5.62
N GLU A 195 16.28 4.41 6.07
CA GLU A 195 17.60 4.96 5.72
C GLU A 195 17.80 5.04 4.20
N ARG A 196 17.39 4.00 3.47
CA ARG A 196 17.46 3.96 2.00
C ARG A 196 16.52 4.96 1.35
N VAL A 197 15.28 5.05 1.80
CA VAL A 197 14.29 6.00 1.29
C VAL A 197 14.75 7.44 1.48
N GLN A 198 15.43 7.76 2.58
CA GLN A 198 15.98 9.10 2.83
C GLN A 198 17.03 9.52 1.79
N THR A 199 17.66 8.57 1.08
CA THR A 199 18.65 8.84 0.01
C THR A 199 18.02 9.20 -1.34
N LEU A 200 16.72 8.96 -1.53
CA LEU A 200 16.02 9.28 -2.78
C LEU A 200 15.91 10.80 -2.98
N SER A 201 15.66 11.20 -4.23
CA SER A 201 15.36 12.58 -4.59
C SER A 201 14.16 13.14 -3.83
N HIS A 202 14.08 14.47 -3.77
CA HIS A 202 12.98 15.18 -3.15
C HIS A 202 11.60 14.73 -3.67
N ALA A 203 11.47 14.54 -5.00
CA ALA A 203 10.22 14.16 -5.61
C ALA A 203 9.71 12.81 -5.10
N HIS A 204 10.54 11.77 -5.13
CA HIS A 204 10.16 10.44 -4.63
C HIS A 204 9.87 10.44 -3.13
N ARG A 205 10.66 11.17 -2.33
CA ARG A 205 10.42 11.26 -0.88
C ARG A 205 9.06 11.90 -0.57
N VAL A 206 8.63 12.91 -1.33
CA VAL A 206 7.29 13.51 -1.19
C VAL A 206 6.19 12.50 -1.53
N GLN A 207 6.33 11.73 -2.62
CA GLN A 207 5.33 10.72 -2.99
C GLN A 207 5.23 9.59 -1.95
N ILE A 208 6.37 9.09 -1.47
CA ILE A 208 6.41 8.10 -0.36
C ILE A 208 5.71 8.67 0.88
N ALA A 209 6.02 9.93 1.24
CA ALA A 209 5.44 10.58 2.41
C ALA A 209 3.92 10.73 2.32
N LEU A 210 3.36 11.06 1.15
CA LEU A 210 1.92 11.15 0.92
C LEU A 210 1.23 9.81 1.23
N GLY A 211 1.73 8.71 0.66
CA GLY A 211 1.17 7.38 0.88
C GLY A 211 1.31 6.90 2.34
N HIS A 212 2.48 7.09 2.95
CA HIS A 212 2.75 6.61 4.31
C HIS A 212 1.99 7.42 5.37
N ALA A 213 1.90 8.75 5.25
CA ALA A 213 1.16 9.55 6.22
C ALA A 213 -0.32 9.17 6.27
N ALA A 214 -0.94 8.92 5.11
CA ALA A 214 -2.32 8.46 5.02
C ALA A 214 -2.48 7.01 5.52
N SER A 215 -1.66 6.09 5.01
CA SER A 215 -1.73 4.66 5.34
C SER A 215 -1.48 4.38 6.82
N ILE A 216 -0.37 4.86 7.37
CA ILE A 216 -0.03 4.68 8.79
C ILE A 216 -1.04 5.45 9.66
N GLY A 217 -1.48 6.63 9.23
CA GLY A 217 -2.55 7.36 9.89
C GLY A 217 -3.81 6.50 10.08
N SER A 218 -4.29 5.86 9.02
CA SER A 218 -5.43 4.94 9.06
C SER A 218 -5.18 3.71 9.93
N HIS A 219 -4.00 3.10 9.83
CA HIS A 219 -3.57 1.97 10.66
C HIS A 219 -3.63 2.29 12.16
N LEU A 220 -2.98 3.38 12.58
CA LEU A 220 -2.92 3.75 13.99
C LEU A 220 -4.29 4.16 14.54
N ARG A 221 -5.14 4.83 13.75
CA ARG A 221 -6.53 5.13 14.16
C ARG A 221 -7.35 3.85 14.36
N PHE A 222 -7.16 2.85 13.50
CA PHE A 222 -7.78 1.53 13.67
C PHE A 222 -7.28 0.84 14.95
N GLY A 223 -5.96 0.72 15.10
CA GLY A 223 -5.33 0.05 16.24
C GLY A 223 -5.69 0.69 17.57
N PHE A 224 -5.73 2.03 17.64
CA PHE A 224 -6.11 2.77 18.83
C PHE A 224 -7.46 2.31 19.40
N GLU A 225 -8.48 2.17 18.55
CA GLU A 225 -9.81 1.73 18.99
C GLU A 225 -9.86 0.21 19.21
N ALA A 226 -9.47 -0.56 18.19
CA ALA A 226 -9.68 -2.00 18.15
C ALA A 226 -8.67 -2.77 19.01
N THR A 227 -7.39 -2.51 18.80
CA THR A 227 -6.29 -3.26 19.41
C THR A 227 -5.98 -2.71 20.80
N TYR A 228 -5.93 -1.39 21.00
CA TYR A 228 -5.38 -0.81 22.24
C TYR A 228 -6.44 -0.29 23.23
N ALA A 229 -7.75 -0.33 22.91
CA ALA A 229 -8.85 0.23 23.74
C ALA A 229 -8.54 1.64 24.20
N ARG A 230 -8.14 2.48 23.26
CA ARG A 230 -7.88 3.90 23.44
C ARG A 230 -6.70 4.20 24.37
N ASP A 231 -5.79 3.25 24.54
CA ASP A 231 -4.54 3.43 25.28
C ASP A 231 -3.42 3.87 24.34
N THR A 232 -3.09 5.17 24.41
CA THR A 232 -2.04 5.77 23.57
C THR A 232 -0.65 5.23 23.91
N THR A 233 -0.38 4.87 25.17
CA THR A 233 0.93 4.32 25.56
C THR A 233 1.13 2.96 24.92
N LYS A 234 0.13 2.08 24.98
CA LYS A 234 0.21 0.77 24.29
C LYS A 234 0.31 0.91 22.78
N THR A 235 -0.41 1.86 22.19
CA THR A 235 -0.29 2.15 20.76
C THR A 235 1.15 2.55 20.40
N ARG A 236 1.79 3.39 21.21
CA ARG A 236 3.19 3.81 21.02
C ARG A 236 4.18 2.65 21.14
N ASP A 237 3.98 1.80 22.14
CA ASP A 237 4.89 0.72 22.47
C ASP A 237 4.82 -0.45 21.46
N ASP A 238 3.68 -0.64 20.78
CA ASP A 238 3.45 -1.76 19.85
C ASP A 238 3.67 -1.38 18.38
N ASN A 239 3.79 -0.08 18.06
CA ASN A 239 3.94 0.41 16.68
C ASN A 239 5.30 1.10 16.50
N VAL A 240 6.37 0.53 17.07
CA VAL A 240 7.69 1.19 17.13
C VAL A 240 8.33 1.43 15.76
N ALA A 241 8.00 0.61 14.76
CA ALA A 241 8.42 0.81 13.37
C ALA A 241 7.62 1.94 12.67
N ASP A 242 6.35 2.13 13.01
CA ASP A 242 5.49 3.11 12.33
C ASP A 242 5.81 4.55 12.70
N TYR A 243 6.16 4.83 13.97
CA TYR A 243 6.42 6.20 14.41
C TYR A 243 7.60 6.86 13.66
N PRO A 244 8.77 6.22 13.49
CA PRO A 244 9.85 6.75 12.66
C PRO A 244 9.44 7.02 11.21
N TRP A 245 8.73 6.08 10.57
CA TRP A 245 8.22 6.24 9.21
C TRP A 245 7.23 7.40 9.08
N LEU A 246 6.34 7.53 10.06
CA LEU A 246 5.39 8.63 10.13
C LEU A 246 6.08 9.97 10.43
N CYS A 247 7.14 9.97 11.24
CA CYS A 247 7.97 11.15 11.48
C CYS A 247 8.64 11.64 10.20
N PHE A 248 9.26 10.74 9.44
CA PHE A 248 9.84 11.03 8.13
C PHE A 248 8.79 11.61 7.17
N ALA A 249 7.62 10.97 7.09
CA ALA A 249 6.54 11.41 6.21
C ALA A 249 6.03 12.81 6.58
N LEU A 250 5.73 13.04 7.86
CA LEU A 250 5.27 14.33 8.37
C LEU A 250 6.31 15.43 8.18
N ALA A 251 7.59 15.18 8.50
CA ALA A 251 8.67 16.15 8.30
C ALA A 251 8.83 16.51 6.82
N THR A 252 8.81 15.53 5.93
CA THR A 252 8.91 15.74 4.47
C THR A 252 7.74 16.58 3.94
N LEU A 253 6.50 16.24 4.32
CA LEU A 253 5.31 16.98 3.91
C LEU A 253 5.28 18.39 4.50
N MET A 254 5.74 18.57 5.73
CA MET A 254 5.77 19.89 6.38
C MET A 254 6.80 20.82 5.74
N ARG A 255 7.97 20.30 5.32
CA ARG A 255 8.95 21.05 4.51
C ARG A 255 8.33 21.49 3.19
N GLU A 256 7.62 20.58 2.52
CA GLU A 256 7.00 20.89 1.23
C GLU A 256 5.86 21.90 1.36
N TYR A 257 5.02 21.77 2.39
CA TYR A 257 4.02 22.79 2.74
C TYR A 257 4.67 24.16 2.98
N ALA A 258 5.74 24.22 3.78
CA ALA A 258 6.43 25.48 4.07
C ALA A 258 7.04 26.11 2.80
N ARG A 259 7.58 25.28 1.90
CA ARG A 259 8.09 25.71 0.59
C ARG A 259 6.98 26.29 -0.28
N MET A 260 5.85 25.59 -0.40
CA MET A 260 4.68 26.05 -1.16
C MET A 260 4.09 27.33 -0.57
N GLN A 261 4.00 27.42 0.76
CA GLN A 261 3.54 28.63 1.45
C GLN A 261 4.46 29.83 1.18
N ALA A 262 5.78 29.64 1.19
CA ALA A 262 6.73 30.71 0.89
C ALA A 262 6.68 31.16 -0.59
N ALA A 263 6.32 30.25 -1.49
CA ALA A 263 6.16 30.50 -2.91
C ALA A 263 4.74 30.94 -3.32
N ASP A 264 3.83 31.11 -2.34
CA ASP A 264 2.40 31.42 -2.57
C ASP A 264 1.70 30.46 -3.54
N VAL A 265 2.08 29.18 -3.48
CA VAL A 265 1.50 28.10 -4.29
C VAL A 265 0.21 27.61 -3.62
N HIS A 266 -0.84 27.50 -4.43
CA HIS A 266 -2.18 27.03 -4.04
C HIS A 266 -2.67 25.96 -5.02
N GLY A 267 -3.70 25.21 -4.63
CA GLY A 267 -4.38 24.24 -5.48
C GLY A 267 -4.20 22.79 -5.03
N LEU A 268 -4.52 21.85 -5.94
CA LEU A 268 -4.69 20.43 -5.62
C LEU A 268 -3.45 19.77 -5.01
N GLU A 269 -2.24 20.15 -5.44
CA GLU A 269 -1.00 19.60 -4.89
C GLU A 269 -0.81 19.99 -3.42
N ARG A 270 -1.10 21.25 -3.08
CA ARG A 270 -1.08 21.73 -1.70
C ARG A 270 -2.16 21.04 -0.88
N ASP A 271 -3.36 20.93 -1.42
CA ASP A 271 -4.48 20.27 -0.72
C ASP A 271 -4.15 18.81 -0.37
N ARG A 272 -3.48 18.07 -1.27
CA ARG A 272 -2.99 16.71 -0.98
C ARG A 272 -2.00 16.68 0.18
N ILE A 273 -1.06 17.62 0.24
CA ILE A 273 -0.08 17.71 1.34
C ILE A 273 -0.78 18.02 2.65
N VAL A 274 -1.69 18.98 2.66
CA VAL A 274 -2.44 19.37 3.86
C VAL A 274 -3.31 18.20 4.35
N GLU A 275 -4.02 17.51 3.45
CA GLU A 275 -4.80 16.32 3.81
C GLU A 275 -3.92 15.20 4.37
N ALA A 276 -2.76 14.95 3.76
CA ALA A 276 -1.83 13.91 4.22
C ALA A 276 -1.24 14.25 5.61
N LEU A 277 -0.87 15.51 5.86
CA LEU A 277 -0.46 15.98 7.19
C LEU A 277 -1.54 15.73 8.24
N LEU A 278 -2.80 16.07 7.93
CA LEU A 278 -3.92 15.84 8.83
C LEU A 278 -4.15 14.35 9.10
N ASN A 279 -4.08 13.51 8.06
CA ASN A 279 -4.21 12.06 8.22
C ASN A 279 -3.10 11.50 9.12
N GLY A 280 -1.85 11.90 8.91
CA GLY A 280 -0.73 11.43 9.72
C GLY A 280 -0.78 11.92 11.18
N LEU A 281 -1.25 13.13 11.43
CA LEU A 281 -1.34 13.68 12.80
C LEU A 281 -2.56 13.19 13.58
N SER A 282 -3.63 12.80 12.88
CA SER A 282 -4.90 12.45 13.51
C SER A 282 -4.89 11.28 14.52
N PRO A 283 -4.07 10.21 14.39
CA PRO A 283 -4.00 9.17 15.42
C PRO A 283 -3.32 9.65 16.72
N ASP A 284 -2.20 10.37 16.62
CA ASP A 284 -1.43 10.82 17.79
C ASP A 284 -0.61 12.09 17.54
N ALA A 285 -1.28 13.23 17.39
CA ALA A 285 -0.62 14.53 17.19
C ALA A 285 0.46 14.84 18.25
N ARG A 286 0.24 14.43 19.52
CA ARG A 286 1.15 14.75 20.64
C ARG A 286 2.51 14.07 20.51
N ALA A 287 2.62 12.96 19.79
CA ALA A 287 3.91 12.32 19.53
C ALA A 287 4.84 13.26 18.73
N PHE A 288 4.28 14.10 17.86
CA PHE A 288 5.04 14.93 16.93
C PHE A 288 5.10 16.40 17.35
N VAL A 289 3.98 17.00 17.74
CA VAL A 289 3.92 18.43 18.10
C VAL A 289 4.20 18.70 19.58
N GLY A 290 4.06 17.67 20.43
CA GLY A 290 4.23 17.76 21.88
C GLY A 290 5.68 17.61 22.36
N ASP A 291 5.85 17.69 23.68
CA ASP A 291 7.16 17.64 24.34
C ASP A 291 7.55 16.24 24.84
N HIS A 292 6.63 15.27 24.76
CA HIS A 292 6.84 13.89 25.21
C HIS A 292 6.60 12.88 24.07
N PRO A 293 7.55 12.77 23.12
CA PRO A 293 7.48 11.77 22.07
C PRO A 293 7.65 10.34 22.63
N PRO A 294 7.17 9.30 21.93
CA PRO A 294 7.50 7.91 22.24
C PRO A 294 9.00 7.63 22.07
N ALA A 295 9.51 6.61 22.77
CA ALA A 295 10.93 6.24 22.74
C ALA A 295 11.42 5.82 21.34
N SER A 296 10.54 5.28 20.49
CA SER A 296 10.85 4.95 19.10
C SER A 296 11.30 6.16 18.26
N LEU A 297 10.94 7.38 18.66
CA LEU A 297 11.36 8.60 17.93
C LEU A 297 12.72 9.14 18.36
N LEU A 298 13.43 8.52 19.30
CA LEU A 298 14.73 9.02 19.77
C LEU A 298 15.77 9.18 18.65
N THR A 299 15.80 8.25 17.69
CA THR A 299 16.69 8.31 16.52
C THR A 299 16.25 9.33 15.47
N SER A 300 14.96 9.70 15.48
CA SER A 300 14.33 10.67 14.56
C SER A 300 14.12 12.05 15.20
N GLU A 301 14.71 12.30 16.38
CA GLU A 301 14.41 13.51 17.17
C GLU A 301 14.73 14.80 16.42
N ALA A 302 15.81 14.83 15.64
CA ALA A 302 16.16 15.99 14.83
C ALA A 302 15.08 16.33 13.79
N GLU A 303 14.59 15.32 13.06
CA GLU A 303 13.50 15.48 12.08
C GLU A 303 12.19 15.87 12.78
N ARG A 304 11.91 15.28 13.94
CA ARG A 304 10.71 15.60 14.74
C ARG A 304 10.73 17.04 15.24
N VAL A 305 11.87 17.53 15.72
CA VAL A 305 12.05 18.92 16.16
C VAL A 305 11.85 19.88 15.00
N GLU A 306 12.44 19.59 13.83
CA GLU A 306 12.23 20.40 12.63
C GLU A 306 10.76 20.45 12.22
N PHE A 307 10.10 19.29 12.17
CA PHE A 307 8.66 19.20 11.91
C PHE A 307 7.87 20.08 12.89
N ARG A 308 8.13 19.93 14.20
CA ARG A 308 7.44 20.67 15.25
C ARG A 308 7.64 22.18 15.11
N ASP A 309 8.84 22.62 14.79
CA ASP A 309 9.16 24.05 14.65
C ASP A 309 8.48 24.67 13.43
N LEU A 310 8.50 23.96 12.28
CA LEU A 310 7.75 24.36 11.08
C LEU A 310 6.24 24.35 11.34
N PHE A 311 5.71 23.31 12.00
CA PHE A 311 4.31 23.24 12.36
C PHE A 311 3.90 24.42 13.25
N ARG A 312 4.68 24.73 14.30
CA ARG A 312 4.43 25.88 15.19
C ARG A 312 4.43 27.20 14.43
N LYS A 313 5.37 27.38 13.50
CA LYS A 313 5.45 28.57 12.62
C LYS A 313 4.18 28.75 11.76
N HIS A 314 3.61 27.65 11.27
CA HIS A 314 2.47 27.67 10.35
C HIS A 314 1.13 27.25 11.00
N ARG A 315 1.10 27.11 12.33
CA ARG A 315 0.02 26.46 13.10
C ARG A 315 -1.37 27.00 12.75
N SER A 316 -1.55 28.32 12.79
CA SER A 316 -2.86 28.94 12.54
C SER A 316 -3.37 28.62 11.14
N ALA A 317 -2.55 28.86 10.11
CA ALA A 317 -2.92 28.62 8.73
C ALA A 317 -3.22 27.14 8.46
N LEU A 318 -2.39 26.23 8.99
CA LEU A 318 -2.62 24.79 8.85
C LEU A 318 -3.93 24.34 9.50
N LEU A 319 -4.22 24.81 10.71
CA LEU A 319 -5.46 24.46 11.41
C LEU A 319 -6.69 24.97 10.65
N ASP A 320 -6.64 26.18 10.08
CA ASP A 320 -7.72 26.71 9.25
C ASP A 320 -7.88 25.88 7.96
N GLU A 321 -6.77 25.49 7.34
CA GLU A 321 -6.80 24.65 6.14
C GLU A 321 -7.28 23.22 6.41
N PHE A 322 -6.97 22.64 7.57
CA PHE A 322 -7.43 21.31 7.98
C PHE A 322 -8.95 21.22 8.08
N GLU A 323 -9.64 22.29 8.47
CA GLU A 323 -11.11 22.30 8.56
C GLU A 323 -11.80 21.99 7.21
N ARG A 324 -11.13 22.24 6.08
CA ARG A 324 -11.63 21.90 4.73
C ARG A 324 -11.79 20.40 4.51
N PHE A 325 -11.04 19.58 5.25
CA PHE A 325 -11.03 18.12 5.13
C PHE A 325 -11.90 17.43 6.18
N ARG A 326 -12.78 18.19 6.86
CA ARG A 326 -13.70 17.63 7.85
C ARG A 326 -14.63 16.61 7.20
N PRO A 327 -14.68 15.35 7.69
CA PRO A 327 -15.52 14.31 7.07
C PRO A 327 -17.00 14.72 7.06
N GLN A 328 -17.62 14.68 5.88
CA GLN A 328 -19.04 14.95 5.67
C GLN A 328 -19.82 13.64 5.58
N ASP A 329 -21.15 13.70 5.72
CA ASP A 329 -22.00 12.49 5.64
C ASP A 329 -22.13 11.94 4.22
N GLU A 330 -22.09 12.82 3.22
CA GLU A 330 -22.30 12.44 1.81
C GLU A 330 -21.00 12.24 1.01
N GLY A 331 -19.88 12.82 1.48
CA GLY A 331 -18.58 12.75 0.82
C GLY A 331 -17.72 11.56 1.26
N TYR A 332 -16.77 11.17 0.41
CA TYR A 332 -15.69 10.29 0.82
C TYR A 332 -14.64 11.06 1.64
N SER A 333 -14.09 10.43 2.68
CA SER A 333 -12.98 11.00 3.45
C SER A 333 -12.03 9.90 3.94
N PRO A 334 -10.71 9.99 3.67
CA PRO A 334 -9.73 9.02 4.18
C PRO A 334 -9.62 9.03 5.70
N LEU A 335 -9.92 10.15 6.36
CA LEU A 335 -9.98 10.23 7.84
C LEU A 335 -11.07 9.36 8.46
N ALA A 336 -12.07 8.96 7.66
CA ALA A 336 -13.17 8.09 8.07
C ALA A 336 -12.92 6.62 7.67
N PHE A 337 -11.83 6.34 6.96
CA PHE A 337 -11.47 5.01 6.49
C PHE A 337 -10.32 4.45 7.32
N PHE A 338 -10.65 3.50 8.18
CA PHE A 338 -9.74 2.86 9.12
C PHE A 338 -9.54 1.40 8.70
N PHE A 339 -8.30 0.92 8.74
CA PHE A 339 -8.01 -0.47 8.44
C PHE A 339 -6.83 -0.91 9.29
N ASN A 340 -6.72 -2.22 9.53
CA ASN A 340 -5.53 -2.76 10.17
C ASN A 340 -4.34 -2.56 9.22
N PHE A 341 -4.23 -3.32 8.15
CA PHE A 341 -3.13 -3.16 7.20
C PHE A 341 -3.63 -2.68 5.83
N SER A 342 -2.87 -1.83 5.14
CA SER A 342 -3.19 -1.43 3.75
C SER A 342 -3.25 -2.64 2.82
N HIS A 343 -2.52 -3.71 3.15
CA HIS A 343 -2.63 -5.00 2.49
C HIS A 343 -4.08 -5.53 2.47
N ASN A 344 -4.83 -5.39 3.56
CA ASN A 344 -6.22 -5.85 3.65
C ASN A 344 -7.12 -5.10 2.67
N VAL A 345 -6.88 -3.81 2.48
CA VAL A 345 -7.62 -2.96 1.54
C VAL A 345 -7.35 -3.41 0.10
N LEU A 346 -6.07 -3.59 -0.25
CA LEU A 346 -5.66 -4.02 -1.59
C LEU A 346 -6.19 -5.42 -1.92
N LYS A 347 -5.97 -6.39 -1.02
CA LYS A 347 -6.45 -7.77 -1.15
C LYS A 347 -7.98 -7.81 -1.26
N GLY A 348 -8.69 -7.08 -0.40
CA GLY A 348 -10.15 -6.99 -0.45
C GLY A 348 -10.67 -6.39 -1.75
N THR A 349 -10.00 -5.37 -2.29
CA THR A 349 -10.36 -4.74 -3.57
C THR A 349 -10.24 -5.71 -4.73
N VAL A 350 -9.13 -6.47 -4.78
CA VAL A 350 -8.90 -7.49 -5.82
C VAL A 350 -9.88 -8.66 -5.68
N VAL A 351 -10.10 -9.16 -4.46
CA VAL A 351 -11.06 -10.24 -4.20
C VAL A 351 -12.46 -9.83 -4.64
N ASP A 352 -12.92 -8.62 -4.31
CA ASP A 352 -14.22 -8.14 -4.75
C ASP A 352 -14.33 -8.05 -6.28
N ALA A 353 -13.30 -7.50 -6.95
CA ALA A 353 -13.25 -7.46 -8.42
C ALA A 353 -13.34 -8.86 -9.03
N LEU A 354 -12.65 -9.85 -8.44
CA LEU A 354 -12.70 -11.25 -8.89
C LEU A 354 -14.06 -11.91 -8.62
N LEU A 355 -14.75 -11.56 -7.55
CA LEU A 355 -16.09 -12.09 -7.26
C LEU A 355 -17.16 -11.49 -8.17
N ARG A 356 -17.06 -10.18 -8.49
CA ARG A 356 -17.97 -9.50 -9.42
C ARG A 356 -17.64 -9.76 -10.89
N GLY A 357 -16.39 -10.13 -11.20
CA GLY A 357 -15.91 -10.26 -12.58
C GLY A 357 -15.66 -8.91 -13.26
N GLU A 358 -15.46 -7.85 -12.49
CA GLU A 358 -15.31 -6.48 -13.00
C GLU A 358 -14.27 -5.71 -12.16
N PRO A 359 -13.22 -5.13 -12.79
CA PRO A 359 -12.18 -4.41 -12.09
C PRO A 359 -12.70 -3.12 -11.46
N TRP A 360 -12.04 -2.69 -10.38
CA TRP A 360 -12.28 -1.35 -9.83
C TRP A 360 -11.44 -0.29 -10.56
N PRO A 361 -12.02 0.88 -10.90
CA PRO A 361 -11.29 2.01 -11.48
C PRO A 361 -10.51 2.83 -10.43
N LEU A 362 -10.14 2.21 -9.30
CA LEU A 362 -9.49 2.86 -8.17
C LEU A 362 -8.21 2.15 -7.80
N THR A 363 -7.16 2.94 -7.52
CA THR A 363 -5.93 2.47 -6.89
C THR A 363 -6.06 2.47 -5.36
N LEU A 364 -5.12 1.83 -4.65
CA LEU A 364 -4.99 1.98 -3.20
C LEU A 364 -4.86 3.46 -2.82
N ASN A 365 -4.05 4.23 -3.54
CA ASN A 365 -3.85 5.66 -3.31
C ASN A 365 -5.17 6.46 -3.37
N ASP A 366 -6.11 6.05 -4.22
CA ASP A 366 -7.40 6.74 -4.32
C ASP A 366 -8.26 6.57 -3.07
N LEU A 367 -8.00 5.55 -2.25
CA LEU A 367 -8.59 5.35 -0.91
C LEU A 367 -7.75 5.98 0.21
N LEU A 368 -6.62 6.60 -0.12
CA LEU A 368 -5.76 7.30 0.84
C LEU A 368 -5.92 8.83 0.74
N THR A 369 -6.74 9.33 -0.18
CA THR A 369 -7.01 10.76 -0.37
C THR A 369 -8.46 11.03 -0.78
N GLY A 370 -9.03 12.13 -0.27
CA GLY A 370 -10.28 12.71 -0.77
C GLY A 370 -10.07 13.70 -1.90
N VAL A 371 -8.82 13.96 -2.32
CA VAL A 371 -8.45 15.00 -3.29
C VAL A 371 -8.14 14.40 -4.68
N PRO A 372 -8.64 14.98 -5.79
CA PRO A 372 -9.66 16.03 -5.82
C PRO A 372 -11.02 15.50 -5.33
N ALA A 373 -11.85 16.40 -4.83
CA ALA A 373 -13.25 16.14 -4.53
C ALA A 373 -14.05 16.11 -5.84
N ASP A 374 -13.89 15.03 -6.60
CA ASP A 374 -14.66 14.72 -7.80
C ASP A 374 -15.87 13.85 -7.40
N ASP A 375 -17.08 14.24 -7.76
CA ASP A 375 -18.32 13.56 -7.35
C ASP A 375 -18.38 12.10 -7.85
N SER A 376 -17.95 11.85 -9.08
CA SER A 376 -17.93 10.50 -9.66
C SER A 376 -16.92 9.63 -8.93
N LYS A 377 -15.70 10.13 -8.75
CA LYS A 377 -14.63 9.38 -8.09
C LYS A 377 -14.92 9.17 -6.61
N ASN A 378 -15.52 10.14 -5.93
CA ASN A 378 -15.93 10.02 -4.54
C ASN A 378 -17.05 9.00 -4.36
N THR A 379 -17.96 8.89 -5.33
CA THR A 379 -18.98 7.84 -5.33
C THR A 379 -18.34 6.46 -5.40
N GLU A 380 -17.37 6.25 -6.28
CA GLU A 380 -16.63 4.99 -6.39
C GLU A 380 -15.82 4.69 -5.12
N ARG A 381 -15.09 5.68 -4.57
CA ARG A 381 -14.30 5.53 -3.33
C ARG A 381 -15.18 5.11 -2.17
N ARG A 382 -16.34 5.77 -2.01
CA ARG A 382 -17.32 5.46 -0.98
C ARG A 382 -17.93 4.08 -1.17
N ALA A 383 -18.31 3.72 -2.40
CA ALA A 383 -18.86 2.42 -2.73
C ALA A 383 -17.87 1.30 -2.36
N LEU A 384 -16.61 1.43 -2.80
CA LEU A 384 -15.56 0.47 -2.48
C LEU A 384 -15.31 0.39 -0.96
N ALA A 385 -15.14 1.52 -0.26
CA ALA A 385 -14.93 1.52 1.19
C ALA A 385 -16.07 0.86 1.97
N GLN A 386 -17.33 1.07 1.56
CA GLN A 386 -18.50 0.44 2.15
C GLN A 386 -18.57 -1.06 1.85
N THR A 387 -18.23 -1.47 0.63
CA THR A 387 -18.13 -2.89 0.24
C THR A 387 -17.08 -3.61 1.06
N LEU A 388 -15.86 -3.05 1.18
CA LEU A 388 -14.78 -3.62 1.98
C LEU A 388 -15.15 -3.73 3.46
N MET A 389 -15.78 -2.70 4.03
CA MET A 389 -16.31 -2.77 5.39
C MET A 389 -17.39 -3.86 5.52
N GLY A 390 -18.26 -4.03 4.52
CA GLY A 390 -19.26 -5.09 4.46
C GLY A 390 -18.63 -6.48 4.57
N TYR A 391 -17.58 -6.75 3.79
CA TYR A 391 -16.83 -8.00 3.87
C TYR A 391 -16.14 -8.20 5.22
N ALA A 392 -15.49 -7.16 5.75
CA ALA A 392 -14.83 -7.21 7.05
C ALA A 392 -15.82 -7.46 8.20
N ARG A 393 -17.07 -6.97 8.09
CA ARG A 393 -18.15 -7.25 9.07
C ARG A 393 -18.70 -8.66 8.96
N ALA A 394 -18.75 -9.23 7.75
CA ALA A 394 -19.18 -10.61 7.54
C ALA A 394 -18.12 -11.62 8.03
N HIS A 395 -16.84 -11.25 8.00
CA HIS A 395 -15.71 -12.09 8.43
C HIS A 395 -14.82 -11.36 9.45
N PRO A 396 -15.35 -11.06 10.65
CA PRO A 396 -14.59 -10.32 11.65
C PRO A 396 -13.46 -11.18 12.23
N SER A 397 -12.42 -10.52 12.76
CA SER A 397 -11.30 -11.17 13.43
C SER A 397 -11.40 -11.03 14.96
N PRO A 398 -11.00 -12.05 15.74
CA PRO A 398 -10.95 -11.94 17.19
C PRO A 398 -9.79 -11.02 17.62
N ILE A 399 -10.11 -9.82 18.08
CA ILE A 399 -9.15 -8.86 18.65
C ILE A 399 -9.56 -8.61 20.10
N ARG A 400 -8.69 -8.99 21.04
CA ARG A 400 -8.94 -8.89 22.49
C ARG A 400 -10.26 -9.51 22.95
N GLY A 401 -10.56 -10.69 22.40
CA GLY A 401 -11.79 -11.42 22.72
C GLY A 401 -13.07 -10.79 22.16
N ARG A 402 -12.97 -9.80 21.26
CA ARG A 402 -14.10 -9.21 20.54
C ARG A 402 -13.94 -9.44 19.05
N MET A 403 -15.05 -9.70 18.37
CA MET A 403 -15.05 -9.82 16.91
C MET A 403 -15.04 -8.42 16.30
N MET A 404 -13.95 -8.06 15.64
CA MET A 404 -13.72 -6.73 15.07
C MET A 404 -13.54 -6.82 13.55
N PRO A 405 -14.23 -5.98 12.77
CA PRO A 405 -13.98 -5.88 11.33
C PRO A 405 -12.64 -5.18 11.10
N VAL A 406 -11.73 -5.77 10.33
CA VAL A 406 -10.38 -5.22 10.07
C VAL A 406 -10.34 -4.04 9.10
N ILE A 407 -11.49 -3.65 8.53
CA ILE A 407 -11.71 -2.45 7.71
C ILE A 407 -13.03 -1.81 8.16
N VAL A 408 -12.99 -0.50 8.41
CA VAL A 408 -14.12 0.31 8.88
C VAL A 408 -14.18 1.61 8.07
N TYR A 409 -15.37 1.94 7.57
CA TYR A 409 -15.67 3.25 7.00
C TYR A 409 -16.80 3.91 7.79
N ASP A 410 -16.46 4.92 8.59
CA ASP A 410 -17.42 5.65 9.45
C ASP A 410 -17.10 7.15 9.54
N PRO A 411 -17.82 8.00 8.77
CA PRO A 411 -17.65 9.46 8.80
C PRO A 411 -17.84 10.09 10.18
N ALA A 412 -18.73 9.56 11.02
CA ALA A 412 -18.98 10.11 12.34
C ALA A 412 -17.78 9.92 13.26
N THR A 413 -17.20 8.71 13.28
CA THR A 413 -15.95 8.42 13.99
C THR A 413 -14.79 9.24 13.42
N GLY A 414 -14.71 9.39 12.09
CA GLY A 414 -13.71 10.26 11.45
C GLY A 414 -13.76 11.71 11.93
N ARG A 415 -14.96 12.30 12.02
CA ARG A 415 -15.15 13.67 12.55
C ARG A 415 -14.72 13.79 14.00
N GLN A 416 -15.00 12.77 14.81
CA GLN A 416 -14.59 12.75 16.21
C GLN A 416 -13.07 12.69 16.33
N SER A 417 -12.41 11.78 15.61
CA SER A 417 -10.95 11.65 15.60
C SER A 417 -10.27 12.95 15.16
N MET A 418 -10.75 13.57 14.08
CA MET A 418 -10.25 14.87 13.64
C MET A 418 -10.43 15.94 14.72
N SER A 419 -11.61 16.04 15.35
CA SER A 419 -11.86 17.07 16.36
C SER A 419 -10.94 16.91 17.60
N VAL A 420 -10.68 15.68 18.03
CA VAL A 420 -9.72 15.39 19.10
C VAL A 420 -8.30 15.77 18.69
N ALA A 421 -7.87 15.41 17.48
CA ALA A 421 -6.55 15.76 16.97
C ALA A 421 -6.36 17.29 16.87
N MET A 422 -7.35 18.00 16.32
CA MET A 422 -7.35 19.47 16.24
C MET A 422 -7.25 20.13 17.61
N GLY A 423 -7.91 19.57 18.64
CA GLY A 423 -7.76 20.02 20.03
C GLY A 423 -6.33 19.88 20.53
N LYS A 424 -5.74 18.69 20.40
CA LYS A 424 -4.33 18.41 20.77
C LYS A 424 -3.33 19.26 20.00
N MET A 425 -3.63 19.60 18.75
CA MET A 425 -2.79 20.44 17.91
C MET A 425 -2.92 21.93 18.21
N ARG A 426 -3.88 22.37 19.02
CA ARG A 426 -4.03 23.77 19.49
C ARG A 426 -3.37 24.03 20.83
N GLU A 427 -3.33 23.01 21.70
CA GLU A 427 -2.53 22.97 22.93
C GLU A 427 -1.05 23.09 22.56
#